data_AF-A0A1A7YS27-F1
#
_entry.id   AF-A0A1A7YS27-F1
#
_cell.length_a   1.000
_cell.length_b   1.000
_cell.length_c   1.000
_cell.angle_alpha   90.00
_cell.angle_beta   90.00
_cell.angle_gamma   90.00
#
_symmetry.space_group_name_H-M   'P 1'
#
loop_
_entity.id
_entity.type
_entity.pdbx_description
1 polymer ?
#
loop_
_entity_poly.entity_id
_entity_poly.type
_entity_poly.pdbx_seq_one_letter_code
_entity_poly.pdbx_strand_id
1 'polypeptide(L)'
;HKEAEFLQKLLPGYFMNLNQNRRTLLPKFYGLYCVQAAGKNIRIVVMNNLLPSAVKMHQKFDLKGSTYKRRASPKEKDKAVPTYKDLDFIQDMQEGLLLEGDKYSAVCKTIVRDCLLLQSFKIMDYSLLVG
;
A
#
# COMPACT_ATOMS: atom_id res chain seq x y z
N HIS A 1 -0.87 6.52 18.58
CA HIS A 1 -1.65 7.74 18.90
C HIS A 1 -1.62 8.72 17.74
N LYS A 2 -0.44 9.22 17.35
CA LYS A 2 -0.24 10.15 16.21
C LYS A 2 -0.91 9.69 14.91
N GLU A 3 -0.70 8.43 14.49
CA GLU A 3 -1.29 7.91 13.24
C GLU A 3 -2.82 7.81 13.27
N ALA A 4 -3.42 7.50 14.42
CA ALA A 4 -4.87 7.42 14.57
C ALA A 4 -5.54 8.80 14.56
N GLU A 5 -4.89 9.81 15.15
CA GLU A 5 -5.34 11.20 15.03
C GLU A 5 -5.16 11.73 13.61
N PHE A 6 -4.05 11.36 12.96
CA PHE A 6 -3.82 11.69 11.57
C PHE A 6 -4.88 11.08 10.65
N LEU A 7 -5.22 9.80 10.84
CA LEU A 7 -6.29 9.14 10.08
C LEU A 7 -7.62 9.89 10.21
N GLN A 8 -7.98 10.35 11.42
CA GLN A 8 -9.19 11.16 11.62
C GLN A 8 -9.16 12.47 10.81
N LYS A 9 -7.99 13.14 10.73
CA LYS A 9 -7.82 14.35 9.89
C LYS A 9 -7.85 14.05 8.39
N LEU A 10 -7.46 12.85 7.99
CA LEU A 10 -7.50 12.38 6.60
C LEU A 10 -8.92 12.07 6.12
N LEU A 11 -9.84 11.67 7.02
CA LEU A 11 -11.18 11.16 6.67
C LEU A 11 -11.97 12.05 5.69
N PRO A 12 -12.05 13.39 5.83
CA PRO A 12 -12.80 14.21 4.88
C PRO A 12 -12.23 14.13 3.45
N GLY A 13 -10.91 14.22 3.29
CA GLY A 13 -10.27 14.11 1.98
C GLY A 13 -10.34 12.69 1.42
N TYR A 14 -10.25 11.68 2.29
CA TYR A 14 -10.45 10.29 1.92
C TYR A 14 -11.88 10.05 1.39
N PHE A 15 -12.90 10.58 2.06
CA PHE A 15 -14.29 10.49 1.63
C PHE A 15 -14.51 11.16 0.26
N MET A 16 -13.95 12.36 0.05
CA MET A 16 -14.01 13.03 -1.26
C MET A 16 -13.35 12.19 -2.36
N ASN A 17 -12.18 11.62 -2.09
CA ASN A 17 -11.49 10.76 -3.03
C ASN A 17 -12.28 9.50 -3.38
N LEU A 18 -12.92 8.85 -2.41
CA LEU A 18 -13.77 7.68 -2.68
C LEU A 18 -14.93 8.01 -3.64
N ASN A 19 -15.52 9.21 -3.51
CA ASN A 19 -16.62 9.65 -4.37
C ASN A 19 -16.15 10.04 -5.78
N GLN A 20 -14.96 10.65 -5.91
CA GLN A 20 -14.44 11.16 -7.18
C GLN A 20 -13.54 10.16 -7.95
N ASN A 21 -12.93 9.20 -7.25
CA ASN A 21 -12.01 8.20 -7.77
C ASN A 21 -12.38 6.81 -7.23
N ARG A 22 -13.46 6.23 -7.75
CA ARG A 22 -13.98 4.93 -7.30
C ARG A 22 -12.98 3.78 -7.41
N ARG A 23 -11.97 3.90 -8.28
CA ARG A 23 -10.91 2.89 -8.51
C ARG A 23 -9.65 3.12 -7.68
N THR A 24 -9.65 4.07 -6.75
CA THR A 24 -8.51 4.39 -5.88
C THR A 24 -7.86 3.13 -5.26
N LEU A 25 -6.54 3.12 -5.24
CA LEU A 25 -5.68 2.07 -4.70
C LEU A 25 -5.36 2.28 -3.21
N LEU A 26 -5.81 3.39 -2.62
CA LEU A 26 -5.63 3.65 -1.20
C LEU A 26 -6.30 2.57 -0.32
N PRO A 27 -5.77 2.31 0.89
CA PRO A 27 -6.35 1.36 1.82
C PRO A 27 -7.85 1.60 2.04
N LYS A 28 -8.63 0.52 2.11
CA LYS A 28 -10.07 0.58 2.40
C LYS A 28 -10.26 0.49 3.91
N PHE A 29 -10.36 1.64 4.57
CA PHE A 29 -10.55 1.71 6.02
C PHE A 29 -12.00 1.39 6.37
N TYR A 30 -12.20 0.37 7.19
CA TYR A 30 -13.53 -0.07 7.65
C TYR A 30 -13.82 0.38 9.08
N GLY A 31 -12.78 0.61 9.89
CA GLY A 31 -12.96 1.12 11.24
C GLY A 31 -11.64 1.48 11.91
N LEU A 32 -11.70 2.45 12.82
CA LEU A 32 -10.63 2.82 13.72
C LEU A 32 -11.15 2.65 15.15
N TYR A 33 -10.47 1.81 15.93
CA TYR A 33 -10.85 1.45 17.29
C TYR A 33 -9.72 1.72 18.27
N CYS A 34 -10.07 1.94 19.54
CA CYS A 34 -9.11 2.03 20.64
C CYS A 34 -9.58 1.11 21.78
N VAL A 35 -8.74 0.14 22.12
CA VAL A 35 -8.95 -0.79 23.24
C VAL A 35 -8.02 -0.38 24.37
N GLN A 36 -8.59 -0.15 25.56
CA GLN A 36 -7.82 0.13 26.76
C GLN A 36 -7.65 -1.17 27.56
N ALA A 37 -6.40 -1.60 27.75
CA ALA A 37 -6.08 -2.82 28.47
C ALA A 37 -4.79 -2.65 29.27
N ALA A 38 -4.77 -3.09 30.54
CA ALA A 38 -3.61 -3.03 31.45
C ALA A 38 -2.93 -1.64 31.48
N GLY A 39 -3.73 -0.56 31.53
CA GLY A 39 -3.23 0.82 31.54
C GLY A 39 -2.66 1.32 30.20
N LYS A 40 -2.79 0.56 29.11
CA LYS A 40 -2.31 0.93 27.78
C LYS A 40 -3.46 1.09 26.80
N ASN A 41 -3.29 2.03 25.86
CA ASN A 41 -4.24 2.28 24.78
C ASN A 41 -3.74 1.66 23.47
N ILE A 42 -4.35 0.54 23.08
CA ILE A 42 -4.08 -0.18 21.83
C ILE A 42 -5.01 0.37 20.76
N ARG A 43 -4.47 0.88 19.66
CA ARG A 43 -5.27 1.43 18.55
C ARG A 43 -5.20 0.48 17.36
N ILE A 44 -6.37 0.19 16.78
CA ILE A 44 -6.53 -0.81 15.75
C ILE A 44 -7.24 -0.16 14.57
N VAL A 45 -6.70 -0.34 13.38
CA VAL A 45 -7.36 0.01 12.13
C VAL A 45 -7.75 -1.29 11.44
N VAL A 46 -9.02 -1.42 11.10
CA VAL A 46 -9.53 -2.52 10.28
C VAL A 46 -9.57 -2.04 8.84
N MET A 47 -8.93 -2.78 7.94
CA MET A 47 -8.85 -2.46 6.52
C MET A 47 -8.84 -3.72 5.66
N ASN A 48 -9.00 -3.58 4.34
CA ASN A 48 -8.95 -4.72 3.42
C ASN A 48 -7.59 -5.42 3.42
N ASN A 49 -7.61 -6.75 3.26
CA ASN A 49 -6.42 -7.50 2.86
C ASN A 49 -6.31 -7.47 1.34
N LEU A 50 -5.24 -6.84 0.81
CA LEU A 50 -5.01 -6.74 -0.63
C LEU A 50 -4.65 -8.10 -1.26
N LEU A 51 -3.95 -8.95 -0.52
CA LEU A 51 -3.46 -10.25 -0.99
C LEU A 51 -4.11 -11.38 -0.15
N PRO A 52 -5.38 -11.72 -0.42
CA PRO A 52 -6.12 -12.72 0.36
C PRO A 52 -5.56 -14.12 0.15
N SER A 53 -5.62 -14.97 1.18
CA SER A 53 -5.17 -16.37 1.12
C SER A 53 -5.94 -17.24 0.12
N ALA A 54 -7.13 -16.79 -0.29
CA ALA A 54 -7.93 -17.44 -1.32
C ALA A 54 -7.25 -17.47 -2.71
N VAL A 55 -6.29 -16.57 -2.95
CA VAL A 55 -5.52 -16.53 -4.19
C VAL A 55 -4.05 -16.79 -3.86
N LYS A 56 -3.46 -17.80 -4.49
CA LYS A 56 -2.04 -18.13 -4.29
C LYS A 56 -1.17 -17.09 -4.97
N MET A 57 -0.47 -16.27 -4.17
CA MET A 57 0.54 -15.34 -4.67
C MET A 57 1.82 -16.11 -5.00
N HIS A 58 2.30 -15.99 -6.23
CA HIS A 58 3.56 -16.60 -6.66
C HIS A 58 4.76 -15.70 -6.34
N GLN A 59 4.58 -14.40 -6.42
CA GLN A 59 5.58 -13.37 -6.12
C GLN A 59 4.91 -12.23 -5.38
N LYS A 60 5.67 -11.48 -4.57
CA LYS A 60 5.16 -10.26 -3.91
C LYS A 60 6.24 -9.20 -3.91
N PHE A 61 5.84 -7.96 -4.12
CA PHE A 61 6.73 -6.80 -4.13
C PHE A 61 6.15 -5.65 -3.30
N ASP A 62 6.98 -5.06 -2.44
CA ASP A 62 6.75 -3.76 -1.82
C ASP A 62 7.60 -2.76 -2.61
N LEU A 63 6.98 -1.82 -3.34
CA LEU A 63 7.68 -0.88 -4.23
C LEU A 63 7.48 0.56 -3.76
N LYS A 64 8.57 1.33 -3.66
CA LYS A 64 8.53 2.75 -3.24
C LYS A 64 9.10 3.72 -4.28
N GLY A 65 9.82 3.21 -5.28
CA GLY A 65 10.57 4.02 -6.25
C GLY A 65 11.93 4.52 -5.73
N SER A 66 12.31 4.19 -4.50
CA SER A 66 13.64 4.47 -3.95
C SER A 66 14.56 3.25 -4.04
N THR A 67 15.87 3.44 -3.83
CA THR A 67 16.87 2.35 -3.97
C THR A 67 17.60 2.02 -2.67
N TYR A 68 17.80 3.01 -1.78
CA TYR A 68 18.52 2.78 -0.53
C TYR A 68 17.77 1.83 0.42
N LYS A 69 18.41 0.71 0.81
CA LYS A 69 17.82 -0.37 1.63
C LYS A 69 16.54 -0.98 1.03
N ARG A 70 16.39 -0.92 -0.30
CA ARG A 70 15.27 -1.49 -1.05
C ARG A 70 15.59 -2.86 -1.65
N ARG A 71 16.22 -3.70 -0.83
CA ARG A 71 16.43 -5.13 -1.08
C ARG A 71 15.82 -5.94 0.07
N ALA A 72 15.17 -7.06 -0.22
CA ALA A 72 14.67 -7.99 0.77
C ALA A 72 15.83 -8.54 1.61
N SER A 73 15.61 -8.63 2.92
CA SER A 73 16.62 -9.19 3.84
C SER A 73 16.76 -10.70 3.62
N PRO A 74 17.90 -11.30 4.00
CA PRO A 74 18.07 -12.76 3.91
C PRO A 74 16.92 -13.52 4.59
N LYS A 75 16.55 -13.11 5.80
CA LYS A 75 15.41 -13.67 6.55
C LYS A 75 14.07 -13.59 5.80
N GLU A 76 13.84 -12.54 5.00
CA GLU A 76 12.63 -12.43 4.18
C GLU A 76 12.67 -13.39 3.00
N LYS A 77 13.86 -13.55 2.38
CA LYS A 77 14.08 -14.45 1.25
C LYS A 77 13.96 -15.94 1.63
N ASP A 78 14.18 -16.28 2.90
CA ASP A 78 14.00 -17.65 3.43
C ASP A 78 12.52 -18.07 3.56
N LYS A 79 11.55 -17.16 3.40
CA LYS A 79 10.13 -17.50 3.45
C LYS A 79 9.68 -18.23 2.18
N ALA A 80 8.65 -19.06 2.30
CA ALA A 80 8.06 -19.76 1.15
C ALA A 80 7.56 -18.82 0.04
N VAL A 81 7.03 -17.64 0.40
CA VAL A 81 6.68 -16.57 -0.54
C VAL A 81 7.23 -15.24 0.00
N PRO A 82 8.47 -14.87 -0.38
CA PRO A 82 9.12 -13.64 0.06
C PRO A 82 8.37 -12.39 -0.38
N THR A 83 8.59 -11.28 0.33
CA THR A 83 8.19 -9.94 -0.13
C THR A 83 9.43 -9.19 -0.59
N TYR A 84 9.61 -9.12 -1.90
CA TYR A 84 10.73 -8.44 -2.55
C TYR A 84 10.56 -6.92 -2.53
N LYS A 85 11.65 -6.20 -2.84
CA LYS A 85 11.65 -4.73 -2.90
C LYS A 85 12.17 -4.24 -4.25
N ASP A 86 12.29 -2.93 -4.41
CA ASP A 86 12.62 -2.26 -5.68
C ASP A 86 13.87 -2.81 -6.37
N LEU A 87 14.98 -3.03 -5.63
CA LEU A 87 16.21 -3.55 -6.23
C LEU A 87 16.14 -5.03 -6.61
N ASP A 88 15.31 -5.81 -5.92
CA ASP A 88 15.05 -7.19 -6.32
C ASP A 88 14.14 -7.20 -7.56
N PHE A 89 13.11 -6.34 -7.61
CA PHE A 89 12.23 -6.20 -8.78
C PHE A 89 13.02 -5.81 -10.04
N ILE A 90 13.89 -4.79 -9.95
CA ILE A 90 14.71 -4.35 -11.10
C ILE A 90 15.65 -5.45 -11.59
N GLN A 91 16.18 -6.26 -10.68
CA GLN A 91 17.11 -7.34 -11.00
C GLN A 91 16.40 -8.56 -11.60
N ASP A 92 15.29 -8.96 -10.98
CA ASP A 92 14.62 -10.24 -11.26
C ASP A 92 13.54 -10.10 -12.35
N MET A 93 13.00 -8.89 -12.57
CA MET A 93 11.95 -8.58 -13.55
C MET A 93 12.44 -7.59 -14.61
N GLN A 94 13.41 -8.01 -15.43
CA GLN A 94 14.06 -7.15 -16.42
C GLN A 94 13.10 -6.55 -17.46
N GLU A 95 12.06 -7.30 -17.84
CA GLU A 95 11.02 -6.84 -18.78
C GLU A 95 9.87 -6.09 -18.08
N GLY A 96 9.87 -6.03 -16.75
CA GLY A 96 8.83 -5.42 -15.94
C GLY A 96 7.49 -6.17 -16.00
N LEU A 97 6.40 -5.43 -15.75
CA LEU A 97 5.03 -5.95 -15.83
C LEU A 97 4.34 -5.37 -17.06
N LEU A 98 4.08 -6.22 -18.06
CA LEU A 98 3.37 -5.84 -19.26
C LEU A 98 1.86 -5.77 -19.00
N LEU A 99 1.26 -4.64 -19.37
CA LEU A 99 -0.17 -4.39 -19.23
C LEU A 99 -0.75 -3.97 -20.58
N GLU A 100 -1.96 -4.42 -20.89
CA GLU A 100 -2.74 -3.91 -22.03
C GLU A 100 -2.91 -2.39 -21.92
N GLY A 101 -2.91 -1.68 -23.05
CA GLY A 101 -2.89 -0.21 -23.09
C GLY A 101 -3.99 0.46 -22.25
N ASP A 102 -5.22 -0.08 -22.29
CA ASP A 102 -6.34 0.46 -21.52
C ASP A 102 -6.17 0.25 -20.02
N LYS A 103 -5.69 -0.94 -19.60
CA LYS A 103 -5.44 -1.27 -18.20
C LYS A 103 -4.29 -0.43 -17.65
N TYR A 104 -3.20 -0.31 -18.42
CA TYR A 104 -2.06 0.55 -18.10
C TYR A 104 -2.53 2.00 -17.88
N SER A 105 -3.28 2.57 -18.84
CA SER A 105 -3.81 3.92 -18.74
C SER A 105 -4.68 4.11 -17.49
N ALA A 106 -5.55 3.13 -17.18
CA ALA A 106 -6.42 3.18 -16.01
C ALA A 106 -5.63 3.14 -14.68
N VAL A 107 -4.64 2.26 -14.58
CA VAL A 107 -3.77 2.15 -13.38
C VAL A 107 -2.96 3.42 -13.20
N CYS A 108 -2.28 3.91 -14.24
CA CYS A 108 -1.49 5.14 -14.17
C CYS A 108 -2.34 6.36 -13.76
N LYS A 109 -3.52 6.54 -14.37
CA LYS A 109 -4.44 7.63 -14.00
C LYS A 109 -4.85 7.54 -12.53
N THR A 110 -5.09 6.34 -12.02
CA THR A 110 -5.47 6.13 -10.62
C THR A 110 -4.31 6.44 -9.68
N ILE A 111 -3.11 5.92 -9.98
CA ILE A 111 -1.88 6.17 -9.19
C ILE A 111 -1.60 7.66 -9.09
N VAL A 112 -1.65 8.40 -10.21
CA VAL A 112 -1.40 9.85 -10.20
C VAL A 112 -2.38 10.57 -9.28
N ARG A 113 -3.68 10.25 -9.35
CA ARG A 113 -4.71 10.87 -8.49
C ARG A 113 -4.50 10.55 -7.02
N ASP A 114 -4.17 9.31 -6.69
CA ASP A 114 -3.91 8.90 -5.32
C ASP A 114 -2.64 9.55 -4.76
N CYS A 115 -1.58 9.64 -5.57
CA CYS A 115 -0.34 10.35 -5.19
C CYS A 115 -0.60 11.84 -4.92
N LEU A 116 -1.44 12.52 -5.71
CA LEU A 116 -1.81 13.92 -5.47
C LEU A 116 -2.52 14.09 -4.12
N LEU A 117 -3.42 13.16 -3.77
CA LEU A 117 -4.07 13.17 -2.45
C LEU A 117 -3.07 12.94 -1.33
N LEU A 118 -2.23 11.91 -1.44
CA LEU A 118 -1.19 11.60 -0.44
C LEU A 118 -0.26 12.80 -0.24
N GLN A 119 0.15 13.45 -1.33
CA GLN A 119 0.96 14.67 -1.30
C GLN A 119 0.23 15.84 -0.62
N SER A 120 -1.06 16.06 -0.89
CA SER A 120 -1.82 17.16 -0.26
C SER A 120 -1.91 17.00 1.26
N PHE A 121 -1.88 15.75 1.76
CA PHE A 121 -1.82 15.43 3.19
C PHE A 121 -0.40 15.30 3.74
N LYS A 122 0.63 15.60 2.92
CA LYS A 122 2.06 15.48 3.29
C LYS A 122 2.43 14.06 3.75
N ILE A 123 1.78 13.05 3.20
CA ILE A 123 2.06 11.65 3.46
C ILE A 123 3.21 11.23 2.55
N MET A 124 4.19 10.53 3.13
CA MET A 124 5.33 9.93 2.42
C MET A 124 5.54 8.51 2.95
N ASP A 125 6.58 7.84 2.46
CA ASP A 125 6.99 6.50 2.89
C ASP A 125 5.93 5.40 2.72
N TYR A 126 4.92 5.62 1.88
CA TYR A 126 4.02 4.57 1.42
C TYR A 126 4.68 3.73 0.32
N SER A 127 4.20 2.49 0.16
CA SER A 127 4.60 1.58 -0.92
C SER A 127 3.39 1.13 -1.72
N LEU A 128 3.62 0.80 -2.98
CA LEU A 128 2.70 0.02 -3.79
C LEU A 128 2.98 -1.46 -3.51
N LEU A 129 2.03 -2.15 -2.89
CA LEU A 129 2.10 -3.60 -2.69
C LEU A 129 1.53 -4.29 -3.94
N VAL A 130 2.34 -5.17 -4.53
CA VAL A 130 2.01 -5.96 -5.73
C VAL A 130 2.16 -7.43 -5.39
N GLY A 131 1.23 -8.28 -5.84
CA GLY A 131 1.24 -9.74 -5.61
C GLY A 131 0.63 -10.50 -6.76
#